data_AF-A0A962IRU1-F1
#
_entry.id   AF-A0A962IRU1-F1
#
_cell.length_a   1.000
_cell.length_b   1.000
_cell.length_c   1.000
_cell.angle_alpha   90.00
_cell.angle_beta   90.00
_cell.angle_gamma   90.00
#
_symmetry.space_group_name_H-M   'P 1'
#
loop_
_entity.id
_entity.type
_entity.pdbx_description
1 polymer ?
#
loop_
_entity_poly.entity_id
_entity_poly.type
_entity_poly.pdbx_seq_one_letter_code
_entity_poly.pdbx_strand_id
1 'polypeptide(L)'
;MNAYVLLSPRQALIAWLRVILLMLVIFALSRLSLILTNGDLWPSAPVTDWLASFSMGLRFDLRMAVYGSLPMVFLPLVPFVWYQRFCGLWVSLFTLAYVFSGVLEIEFYGEFQQRLNGLVLQYIKEDPETVLRMVWEGLPVFRYTLLFVVISAFFIWLIRRIFNQPRLSARPGLLSRLGVFLLIFVLATVWARGSLRSGPPLRWGDAFVTDHTFLNHLALNGSFTLAKAMMNFAARDQTGAWIRLEDQAAADTTRSMLALPPAAESRRARENLEVVNEPNVVVIILESFSGQYTGALGNPLGVTPAFDALAEQGLLFTRAFSNGTHTHQGIFATLSCFPNLPGYEYLMQQPE
;
A
#
# COMPACT_ATOMS: atom_id res chain seq x y z
N MET A 1 37.48 -24.77 17.06
CA MET A 1 38.59 -24.43 16.13
C MET A 1 38.19 -23.20 15.31
N ASN A 2 38.79 -22.04 15.63
CA ASN A 2 38.73 -20.73 14.97
C ASN A 2 37.38 -20.24 14.40
N ALA A 3 36.43 -19.93 15.28
CA ALA A 3 35.19 -19.20 14.95
C ALA A 3 35.41 -17.70 14.63
N TYR A 4 36.65 -17.23 14.78
CA TYR A 4 37.06 -15.85 14.53
C TYR A 4 37.75 -15.76 13.17
N VAL A 5 36.96 -15.45 12.14
CA VAL A 5 37.53 -15.03 10.86
C VAL A 5 36.87 -13.74 10.46
N LEU A 6 37.64 -12.67 10.60
CA LEU A 6 37.20 -11.29 10.46
C LEU A 6 37.14 -10.90 8.99
N LEU A 7 36.04 -10.29 8.58
CA LEU A 7 36.05 -9.42 7.41
C LEU A 7 36.89 -8.20 7.76
N SER A 8 37.76 -7.76 6.86
CA SER A 8 38.39 -6.46 7.01
C SER A 8 37.32 -5.35 7.00
N PRO A 9 37.51 -4.21 7.71
CA PRO A 9 36.59 -3.09 7.68
C PRO A 9 36.23 -2.68 6.25
N ARG A 10 37.22 -2.66 5.35
CA ARG A 10 37.01 -2.40 3.92
C ARG A 10 36.08 -3.43 3.27
N GLN A 11 36.25 -4.71 3.55
CA GLN A 11 35.35 -5.76 3.02
C GLN A 11 33.93 -5.65 3.58
N ALA A 12 33.76 -5.27 4.86
CA ALA A 12 32.45 -5.04 5.45
C ALA A 12 31.70 -3.88 4.75
N LEU A 13 32.40 -2.76 4.51
CA LEU A 13 31.85 -1.64 3.75
C LEU A 13 31.49 -2.03 2.31
N ILE A 14 32.38 -2.74 1.61
CA ILE A 14 32.13 -3.20 0.24
C ILE A 14 30.95 -4.16 0.19
N ALA A 15 30.84 -5.08 1.15
CA ALA A 15 29.72 -6.02 1.24
C ALA A 15 28.40 -5.27 1.45
N TRP A 16 28.37 -4.28 2.37
CA TRP A 16 27.20 -3.45 2.60
C TRP A 16 26.79 -2.67 1.36
N LEU A 17 27.72 -1.97 0.71
CA LEU A 17 27.43 -1.21 -0.52
C LEU A 17 26.97 -2.11 -1.67
N ARG A 18 27.53 -3.33 -1.81
CA ARG A 18 27.06 -4.31 -2.82
C ARG A 18 25.64 -4.78 -2.54
N VAL A 19 25.27 -5.00 -1.28
CA VAL A 19 23.90 -5.36 -0.89
C VAL A 19 22.94 -4.21 -1.16
N ILE A 20 23.32 -2.97 -0.80
CA ILE A 20 22.52 -1.78 -1.12
C ILE A 20 22.30 -1.67 -2.63
N LEU A 21 23.36 -1.78 -3.44
CA LEU A 21 23.25 -1.72 -4.90
C LEU A 21 22.34 -2.82 -5.45
N LEU A 22 22.48 -4.05 -4.97
CA LEU A 22 21.65 -5.18 -5.37
C LEU A 22 20.17 -4.96 -5.04
N MET A 23 19.88 -4.36 -3.88
CA MET A 23 18.52 -3.94 -3.51
C MET A 23 18.01 -2.81 -4.43
N LEU A 24 18.83 -1.80 -4.73
CA LEU A 24 18.41 -0.75 -5.66
C LEU A 24 18.09 -1.31 -7.06
N VAL A 25 18.85 -2.32 -7.53
CA VAL A 25 18.55 -3.01 -8.79
C VAL A 25 17.21 -3.73 -8.72
N ILE A 26 16.94 -4.48 -7.65
CA ILE A 26 15.66 -5.22 -7.53
C ILE A 26 14.46 -4.26 -7.41
N PHE A 27 14.65 -3.10 -6.77
CA PHE A 27 13.63 -2.06 -6.64
C PHE A 27 13.38 -1.34 -7.97
N ALA A 28 14.44 -1.07 -8.73
CA ALA A 28 14.33 -0.54 -10.07
C ALA A 28 13.62 -1.52 -11.02
N LEU A 29 13.86 -2.82 -10.90
CA LEU A 29 13.15 -3.84 -11.68
C LEU A 29 11.66 -3.90 -11.33
N SER A 30 11.28 -3.79 -10.05
CA SER A 30 9.85 -3.75 -9.67
C SER A 30 9.17 -2.45 -10.11
N ARG A 31 9.89 -1.32 -10.15
CA ARG A 31 9.37 -0.08 -10.73
C ARG A 31 9.22 -0.19 -12.24
N LEU A 32 10.20 -0.79 -12.91
CA LEU A 32 10.16 -1.03 -14.35
C LEU A 32 8.99 -1.95 -14.73
N SER A 33 8.73 -3.02 -13.96
CA SER A 33 7.59 -3.89 -14.23
C SER A 33 6.27 -3.11 -14.21
N LEU A 34 6.08 -2.21 -13.26
CA LEU A 34 4.88 -1.37 -13.18
C LEU A 34 4.76 -0.41 -14.37
N ILE A 35 5.87 0.18 -14.81
CA ILE A 35 5.89 1.02 -16.01
C ILE A 35 5.47 0.22 -17.25
N LEU A 36 6.03 -0.99 -17.41
CA LEU A 36 5.77 -1.82 -18.58
C LEU A 36 4.35 -2.41 -18.61
N THR A 37 3.78 -2.77 -17.46
CA THR A 37 2.44 -3.38 -17.41
C THR A 37 1.31 -2.36 -17.40
N ASN A 38 1.57 -1.09 -17.09
CA ASN A 38 0.56 -0.04 -16.98
C ASN A 38 0.78 1.09 -18.00
N GLY A 39 1.12 0.72 -19.23
CA GLY A 39 1.35 1.66 -20.35
C GLY A 39 0.20 2.64 -20.57
N ASP A 40 -1.04 2.16 -20.40
CA ASP A 40 -2.25 2.95 -20.61
C ASP A 40 -2.44 4.06 -19.57
N LEU A 41 -1.76 3.97 -18.43
CA LEU A 41 -1.80 4.97 -17.35
C LEU A 41 -0.69 6.02 -17.47
N TRP A 42 0.13 5.97 -18.53
CA TRP A 42 1.23 6.91 -18.70
C TRP A 42 0.69 8.32 -18.97
N PRO A 43 1.09 9.31 -18.16
CA PRO A 43 0.68 10.69 -18.40
C PRO A 43 1.50 11.29 -19.54
N SER A 44 0.90 12.21 -20.28
CA SER A 44 1.63 13.16 -21.14
C SER A 44 2.34 14.20 -20.29
N ALA A 45 3.43 13.78 -19.62
CA ALA A 45 4.19 14.58 -18.67
C ALA A 45 5.58 14.95 -19.22
N PRO A 46 6.13 16.13 -18.88
CA PRO A 46 7.49 16.50 -19.24
C PRO A 46 8.52 15.60 -18.55
N VAL A 47 9.70 15.46 -19.14
CA VAL A 47 10.80 14.63 -18.58
C VAL A 47 11.20 15.07 -17.17
N THR A 48 11.03 16.34 -16.83
CA THR A 48 11.26 16.87 -15.48
C THR A 48 10.44 16.18 -14.41
N ASP A 49 9.19 15.84 -14.71
CA ASP A 49 8.24 15.24 -13.77
C ASP A 49 8.58 13.77 -13.54
N TRP A 50 8.97 13.08 -14.60
CA TRP A 50 9.56 11.75 -14.51
C TRP A 50 10.82 11.76 -13.63
N LEU A 51 11.75 12.67 -13.90
CA LEU A 51 12.99 12.79 -13.11
C LEU A 51 12.70 13.12 -11.64
N ALA A 52 11.73 14.01 -11.37
CA ALA A 52 11.30 14.34 -10.02
C ALA A 52 10.77 13.09 -9.28
N SER A 53 9.87 12.34 -9.93
CA SER A 53 9.33 11.08 -9.40
C SER A 53 10.42 10.04 -9.13
N PHE A 54 11.30 9.78 -10.10
CA PHE A 54 12.39 8.82 -9.93
C PHE A 54 13.40 9.25 -8.85
N SER A 55 13.68 10.55 -8.73
CA SER A 55 14.58 11.08 -7.70
C SER A 55 13.99 10.89 -6.29
N MET A 56 12.67 11.06 -6.16
CA MET A 56 11.96 10.81 -4.91
C MET A 56 11.87 9.30 -4.63
N GLY A 57 11.59 8.50 -5.66
CA GLY A 57 11.61 7.03 -5.62
C GLY A 57 12.93 6.46 -5.11
N LEU A 58 14.05 7.00 -5.57
CA LEU A 58 15.37 6.59 -5.09
C LEU A 58 15.54 6.81 -3.57
N ARG A 59 14.92 7.84 -2.98
CA ARG A 59 14.98 8.08 -1.53
C ARG A 59 14.19 7.03 -0.74
N PHE A 60 13.00 6.65 -1.23
CA PHE A 60 12.23 5.54 -0.64
C PHE A 60 12.97 4.21 -0.79
N ASP A 61 13.56 3.98 -1.94
CA ASP A 61 14.36 2.78 -2.25
C ASP A 61 15.59 2.68 -1.35
N LEU A 62 16.37 3.75 -1.20
CA LEU A 62 17.52 3.79 -0.29
C LEU A 62 17.11 3.51 1.16
N ARG A 63 15.98 4.09 1.60
CA ARG A 63 15.43 3.83 2.94
C ARG A 63 15.08 2.35 3.13
N MET A 64 14.40 1.73 2.16
CA MET A 64 14.09 0.30 2.20
C MET A 64 15.35 -0.57 2.15
N ALA A 65 16.35 -0.19 1.37
CA ALA A 65 17.62 -0.90 1.30
C ALA A 65 18.37 -0.86 2.65
N VAL A 66 18.31 0.27 3.37
CA VAL A 66 18.87 0.35 4.74
C VAL A 66 18.11 -0.57 5.69
N TYR A 67 16.76 -0.61 5.64
CA TYR A 67 15.99 -1.52 6.48
C TYR A 67 16.30 -2.99 6.19
N GLY A 68 16.43 -3.37 4.91
CA GLY A 68 16.83 -4.72 4.51
C GLY A 68 18.26 -5.08 4.91
N SER A 69 19.15 -4.10 5.03
CA SER A 69 20.55 -4.29 5.41
C SER A 69 20.86 -3.93 6.86
N LEU A 70 19.86 -3.71 7.73
CA LEU A 70 20.05 -3.20 9.09
C LEU A 70 21.05 -4.03 9.93
N PRO A 71 21.03 -5.38 9.93
CA PRO A 71 22.04 -6.16 10.66
C PRO A 71 23.47 -5.93 10.14
N MET A 72 23.64 -5.55 8.88
CA MET A 72 24.98 -5.33 8.33
C MET A 72 25.66 -4.07 8.89
N VAL A 73 24.93 -3.17 9.55
CA VAL A 73 25.51 -1.97 10.17
C VAL A 73 26.56 -2.36 11.22
N PHE A 74 26.34 -3.43 11.98
CA PHE A 74 27.29 -3.91 13.00
C PHE A 74 28.32 -4.91 12.47
N LEU A 75 28.29 -5.22 11.16
CA LEU A 75 29.22 -6.16 10.52
C LEU A 75 30.70 -5.83 10.74
N PRO A 76 31.15 -4.55 10.77
CA PRO A 76 32.54 -4.20 11.06
C PRO A 76 32.94 -4.46 12.52
N LEU A 77 31.98 -4.48 13.45
CA LEU A 77 32.24 -4.61 14.90
C LEU A 77 32.18 -6.06 15.37
N VAL A 78 31.31 -6.88 14.78
CA VAL A 78 31.02 -8.24 15.25
C VAL A 78 31.95 -9.25 14.53
N PRO A 79 32.98 -9.81 15.21
CA PRO A 79 34.03 -10.59 14.58
C PRO A 79 33.66 -12.07 14.36
N PHE A 80 32.37 -12.40 14.35
CA PHE A 80 31.90 -13.78 14.37
C PHE A 80 31.38 -14.24 13.01
N VAL A 81 31.79 -15.44 12.60
CA VAL A 81 31.32 -16.07 11.35
C VAL A 81 29.82 -16.31 11.35
N TRP A 82 29.23 -16.65 12.50
CA TRP A 82 27.79 -16.84 12.62
C TRP A 82 27.02 -15.54 12.32
N TYR A 83 27.58 -14.38 12.68
CA TYR A 83 26.94 -13.09 12.42
C TYR A 83 26.91 -12.76 10.93
N GLN A 84 27.97 -13.07 10.19
CA GLN A 84 27.99 -12.92 8.74
C GLN A 84 26.94 -13.81 8.06
N ARG A 85 26.80 -15.06 8.54
CA ARG A 85 25.77 -15.99 8.05
C ARG A 85 24.37 -15.48 8.39
N PHE A 86 24.18 -14.93 9.59
CA PHE A 86 22.94 -14.28 9.99
C PHE A 86 22.60 -13.10 9.08
N CYS A 87 23.54 -12.20 8.80
CA CYS A 87 23.34 -11.10 7.85
C CYS A 87 22.97 -11.60 6.45
N GLY A 88 23.66 -12.63 5.95
CA GLY A 88 23.34 -13.23 4.65
C GLY A 88 21.95 -13.86 4.61
N LEU A 89 21.55 -14.57 5.67
CA LEU A 89 20.21 -15.14 5.81
C LEU A 89 19.15 -14.05 5.89
N TRP A 90 19.36 -13.03 6.72
CA TRP A 90 18.47 -11.89 6.89
C TRP A 90 18.22 -11.18 5.56
N VAL A 91 19.29 -10.79 4.86
CA VAL A 91 19.20 -10.14 3.55
C VAL A 91 18.48 -11.04 2.55
N SER A 92 18.74 -12.36 2.57
CA SER A 92 18.04 -13.32 1.69
C SER A 92 16.54 -13.39 1.98
N LEU A 93 16.13 -13.44 3.26
CA LEU A 93 14.72 -13.47 3.66
C LEU A 93 14.02 -12.14 3.34
N PHE A 94 14.70 -11.01 3.56
CA PHE A 94 14.19 -9.70 3.18
C PHE A 94 14.00 -9.60 1.66
N THR A 95 14.97 -10.05 0.87
CA THR A 95 14.86 -10.10 -0.59
C THR A 95 13.72 -11.00 -1.02
N LEU A 96 13.55 -12.18 -0.41
CA LEU A 96 12.43 -13.08 -0.70
C LEU A 96 11.08 -12.38 -0.45
N ALA A 97 10.91 -11.74 0.71
CA ALA A 97 9.69 -10.99 1.03
C ALA A 97 9.46 -9.83 0.06
N TYR A 98 10.53 -9.11 -0.33
CA TYR A 98 10.43 -8.03 -1.30
C TYR A 98 9.99 -8.52 -2.67
N VAL A 99 10.62 -9.57 -3.22
CA VAL A 99 10.27 -10.13 -4.54
C VAL A 99 8.83 -10.63 -4.52
N PHE A 100 8.40 -11.29 -3.44
CA PHE A 100 7.02 -11.72 -3.27
C PHE A 100 6.06 -10.53 -3.37
N SER A 101 6.31 -9.46 -2.61
CA SER A 101 5.49 -8.25 -2.69
C SER A 101 5.55 -7.60 -4.08
N GLY A 102 6.70 -7.59 -4.75
CA GLY A 102 6.83 -7.04 -6.10
C GLY A 102 6.03 -7.82 -7.15
N VAL A 103 5.96 -9.15 -7.03
CA VAL A 103 5.12 -9.99 -7.90
C VAL A 103 3.64 -9.71 -7.66
N LEU A 104 3.22 -9.64 -6.39
CA LEU A 104 1.84 -9.29 -6.03
C LEU A 104 1.45 -7.89 -6.53
N GLU A 105 2.39 -6.94 -6.50
CA GLU A 105 2.13 -5.55 -6.86
C GLU A 105 1.80 -5.38 -8.35
N ILE A 106 2.26 -6.27 -9.22
CA ILE A 106 2.00 -6.18 -10.67
C ILE A 106 0.50 -6.17 -10.95
N GLU A 107 -0.22 -7.15 -10.39
CA GLU A 107 -1.67 -7.30 -10.57
C GLU A 107 -2.44 -6.35 -9.66
N PHE A 108 -1.99 -6.20 -8.40
CA PHE A 108 -2.64 -5.30 -7.46
C PHE A 108 -2.69 -3.85 -7.98
N TYR A 109 -1.61 -3.37 -8.60
CA TYR A 109 -1.59 -2.02 -9.15
C TYR A 109 -2.49 -1.90 -10.38
N GLY A 110 -2.57 -2.94 -11.23
CA GLY A 110 -3.46 -2.93 -12.39
C GLY A 110 -4.93 -2.79 -11.98
N GLU A 111 -5.33 -3.50 -10.93
CA GLU A 111 -6.72 -3.52 -10.45
C GLU A 111 -7.09 -2.26 -9.63
N PHE A 112 -6.26 -1.91 -8.66
CA PHE A 112 -6.59 -0.85 -7.70
C PHE A 112 -6.00 0.51 -8.04
N GLN A 113 -5.09 0.58 -9.02
CA GLN A 113 -4.31 1.78 -9.38
C GLN A 113 -3.63 2.43 -8.18
N GLN A 114 -3.29 1.64 -7.16
CA GLN A 114 -2.64 2.05 -5.93
C GLN A 114 -1.46 1.11 -5.64
N ARG A 115 -0.42 1.65 -5.00
CA ARG A 115 0.69 0.82 -4.48
C ARG A 115 0.17 -0.09 -3.37
N LEU A 116 0.88 -1.20 -3.13
CA LEU A 116 0.52 -2.11 -2.03
C LEU A 116 0.39 -1.36 -0.70
N ASN A 117 -0.77 -1.48 -0.08
CA ASN A 117 -1.14 -0.74 1.12
C ASN A 117 -1.96 -1.61 2.07
N GLY A 118 -2.67 -0.99 3.02
CA GLY A 118 -3.48 -1.71 4.02
C GLY A 118 -4.65 -2.50 3.44
N LEU A 119 -5.11 -2.20 2.22
CA LEU A 119 -6.20 -2.92 1.57
C LEU A 119 -5.90 -4.41 1.46
N VAL A 120 -4.65 -4.78 1.14
CA VAL A 120 -4.21 -6.18 1.07
C VAL A 120 -4.50 -6.92 2.38
N LEU A 121 -4.20 -6.27 3.52
CA LEU A 121 -4.40 -6.87 4.84
C LEU A 121 -5.87 -6.92 5.23
N GLN A 122 -6.62 -5.90 4.84
CA GLN A 122 -8.05 -5.80 5.10
C GLN A 122 -8.81 -6.92 4.37
N TYR A 123 -8.62 -7.04 3.04
CA TYR A 123 -9.23 -8.11 2.25
C TYR A 123 -8.90 -9.51 2.76
N ILE A 124 -7.64 -9.77 3.12
CA ILE A 124 -7.23 -11.08 3.65
C ILE A 124 -7.83 -11.35 5.04
N LYS A 125 -7.96 -10.33 5.90
CA LYS A 125 -8.54 -10.50 7.25
C LYS A 125 -10.04 -10.78 7.19
N GLU A 126 -10.74 -10.15 6.24
CA GLU A 126 -12.20 -10.20 6.16
C GLU A 126 -12.72 -11.44 5.43
N ASP A 127 -12.17 -11.76 4.24
CA ASP A 127 -12.60 -12.94 3.47
C ASP A 127 -11.42 -13.62 2.75
N PRO A 128 -10.61 -14.41 3.49
CA PRO A 128 -9.44 -15.06 2.91
C PRO A 128 -9.80 -16.13 1.87
N GLU A 129 -10.98 -16.77 1.97
CA GLU A 129 -11.38 -17.84 1.04
C GLU A 129 -11.69 -17.25 -0.34
N THR A 130 -12.50 -16.20 -0.40
CA THR A 130 -12.84 -15.56 -1.65
C THR A 130 -11.61 -14.93 -2.29
N VAL A 131 -10.75 -14.24 -1.51
CA VAL A 131 -9.50 -13.67 -2.03
C VAL A 131 -8.61 -14.76 -2.63
N LEU A 132 -8.48 -15.91 -1.96
CA LEU A 132 -7.67 -17.02 -2.47
C LEU A 132 -8.26 -17.61 -3.75
N ARG A 133 -9.58 -17.76 -3.85
CA ARG A 133 -10.28 -18.19 -5.08
C ARG A 133 -10.06 -17.20 -6.21
N MET A 134 -10.24 -15.90 -5.96
CA MET A 134 -10.00 -14.86 -6.97
C MET A 134 -8.56 -14.91 -7.49
N VAL A 135 -7.57 -15.08 -6.60
CA VAL A 135 -6.17 -15.21 -7.00
C VAL A 135 -5.93 -16.50 -7.80
N TRP A 136 -6.51 -17.62 -7.37
CA TRP A 136 -6.29 -18.92 -8.01
C TRP A 136 -6.94 -19.03 -9.39
N GLU A 137 -8.15 -18.50 -9.54
CA GLU A 137 -8.95 -18.58 -10.77
C GLU A 137 -8.71 -17.39 -11.70
N GLY A 138 -8.47 -16.20 -11.13
CA GLY A 138 -8.32 -14.95 -11.87
C GLY A 138 -6.90 -14.65 -12.34
N LEU A 139 -5.86 -15.21 -11.69
CA LEU A 139 -4.47 -14.91 -12.02
C LEU A 139 -3.72 -16.15 -12.54
N PRO A 140 -2.73 -15.98 -13.44
CA PRO A 140 -1.85 -17.06 -13.87
C PRO A 140 -0.82 -17.44 -12.77
N VAL A 141 -1.30 -18.02 -11.67
CA VAL A 141 -0.52 -18.29 -10.43
C VAL A 141 0.76 -19.06 -10.71
N PHE A 142 0.75 -20.04 -11.61
CA PHE A 142 1.95 -20.81 -11.94
C PHE A 142 3.05 -19.95 -12.58
N ARG A 143 2.69 -19.00 -13.45
CA ARG A 143 3.65 -18.10 -14.10
C ARG A 143 4.25 -17.14 -13.08
N TYR A 144 3.43 -16.58 -12.19
CA TYR A 144 3.89 -15.70 -11.13
C TYR A 144 4.73 -16.41 -10.07
N THR A 145 4.37 -17.64 -9.71
CA THR A 145 5.17 -18.47 -8.82
C THR A 145 6.54 -18.79 -9.44
N LEU A 146 6.58 -19.14 -10.72
CA LEU A 146 7.84 -19.37 -11.43
C LEU A 146 8.70 -18.10 -11.49
N LEU A 147 8.10 -16.95 -11.81
CA LEU A 147 8.77 -15.65 -11.82
C LEU A 147 9.37 -15.33 -10.45
N PHE A 148 8.59 -15.49 -9.38
CA PHE A 148 9.02 -15.31 -8.00
C PHE A 148 10.21 -16.21 -7.65
N VAL A 149 10.14 -17.51 -7.97
CA VAL A 149 11.21 -18.47 -7.67
C VAL A 149 12.49 -18.14 -8.44
N VAL A 150 12.39 -17.85 -9.75
CA VAL A 150 13.55 -17.56 -10.60
C VAL A 150 14.27 -16.29 -10.15
N ILE A 151 13.53 -15.20 -9.94
CA ILE A 151 14.10 -13.93 -9.47
C ILE A 151 14.72 -14.10 -8.08
N SER A 152 13.99 -14.73 -7.14
CA SER A 152 14.48 -14.96 -5.79
C SER A 152 15.75 -15.82 -5.79
N ALA A 153 15.78 -16.91 -6.55
CA ALA A 153 16.95 -17.78 -6.65
C ALA A 153 18.17 -17.04 -7.21
N PHE A 154 17.99 -16.23 -8.26
CA PHE A 154 19.04 -15.42 -8.86
C PHE A 154 19.65 -14.41 -7.86
N PHE A 155 18.80 -13.63 -7.18
CA PHE A 155 19.28 -12.63 -6.22
C PHE A 155 19.86 -13.27 -4.95
N ILE A 156 19.28 -14.35 -4.44
CA ILE A 156 19.85 -15.11 -3.31
C ILE A 156 21.21 -15.70 -3.68
N TRP A 157 21.39 -16.19 -4.92
CA TRP A 157 22.69 -16.64 -5.41
C TRP A 157 23.73 -15.52 -5.43
N LEU A 158 23.36 -14.31 -5.90
CA LEU A 158 24.23 -13.14 -5.83
C LEU A 158 24.58 -12.73 -4.40
N ILE A 159 23.60 -12.73 -3.49
CA ILE A 159 23.81 -12.44 -2.06
C ILE A 159 24.79 -13.45 -1.46
N ARG A 160 24.61 -14.75 -1.74
CA ARG A 160 25.55 -15.80 -1.30
C ARG A 160 26.98 -15.54 -1.80
N ARG A 161 27.16 -15.04 -3.03
CA ARG A 161 28.49 -14.66 -3.54
C ARG A 161 29.12 -13.47 -2.81
N ILE A 162 28.33 -12.57 -2.25
CA ILE A 162 28.82 -11.44 -1.44
C ILE A 162 29.33 -11.96 -0.09
N PHE A 163 28.61 -12.88 0.55
CA PHE A 163 28.95 -13.38 1.89
C PHE A 163 29.93 -14.57 1.91
N ASN A 164 30.11 -15.28 0.79
CA ASN A 164 31.02 -16.43 0.67
C ASN A 164 32.44 -16.06 0.16
N GLN A 165 32.88 -14.80 0.28
CA GLN A 165 34.21 -14.41 -0.19
C GLN A 165 35.34 -14.93 0.73
N PRO A 166 36.51 -15.26 0.17
CA PRO A 166 37.66 -15.72 0.94
C PRO A 166 38.07 -14.67 1.96
N ARG A 167 38.31 -15.12 3.19
CA ARG A 167 38.53 -14.25 4.33
C ARG A 167 40.03 -14.00 4.49
N LEU A 168 40.41 -12.73 4.59
CA LEU A 168 41.80 -12.35 4.82
C LEU A 168 42.11 -12.50 6.31
N SER A 169 43.19 -13.19 6.64
CA SER A 169 43.64 -13.46 8.02
C SER A 169 44.18 -12.23 8.77
N ALA A 170 43.99 -11.03 8.24
CA ALA A 170 44.41 -9.81 8.92
C ALA A 170 43.50 -9.53 10.12
N ARG A 171 44.10 -9.16 11.27
CA ARG A 171 43.38 -8.63 12.43
C ARG A 171 43.41 -7.09 12.37
N PRO A 172 42.45 -6.44 11.71
CA PRO A 172 42.39 -4.99 11.66
C PRO A 172 42.18 -4.43 13.08
N GLY A 173 42.89 -3.35 13.39
CA GLY A 173 42.78 -2.65 14.68
C GLY A 173 41.36 -2.11 14.95
N LEU A 174 41.05 -1.87 16.22
CA LEU A 174 39.71 -1.43 16.65
C LEU A 174 39.31 -0.07 16.04
N LEU A 175 40.25 0.87 15.91
CA LEU A 175 40.01 2.20 15.34
C LEU A 175 39.49 2.15 13.90
N SER A 176 40.03 1.27 13.05
CA SER A 176 39.57 1.16 11.66
C SER A 176 38.18 0.52 11.55
N ARG A 177 37.83 -0.38 12.48
CA ARG A 177 36.47 -0.94 12.58
C ARG A 177 35.46 0.10 13.03
N LEU A 178 35.80 0.88 14.06
CA LEU A 178 34.97 1.96 14.55
C LEU A 178 34.78 3.04 13.46
N GLY A 179 35.84 3.40 12.73
CA GLY A 179 35.75 4.34 11.62
C GLY A 179 34.79 3.88 10.52
N VAL A 180 34.89 2.62 10.09
CA VAL A 180 33.96 2.07 9.08
C VAL A 180 32.55 1.90 9.64
N PHE A 181 32.40 1.47 10.89
CA PHE A 181 31.09 1.40 11.56
C PHE A 181 30.41 2.77 11.58
N LEU A 182 31.12 3.81 12.02
CA LEU A 182 30.59 5.17 12.06
C LEU A 182 30.22 5.66 10.66
N LEU A 183 31.03 5.36 9.65
CA LEU A 183 30.70 5.70 8.26
C LEU A 183 29.40 5.02 7.79
N ILE A 184 29.28 3.71 7.98
CA ILE A 184 28.06 2.97 7.62
C ILE A 184 26.86 3.48 8.42
N PHE A 185 27.04 3.72 9.72
CA PHE A 185 25.99 4.20 10.61
C PHE A 185 25.46 5.58 10.18
N VAL A 186 26.35 6.53 9.85
CA VAL A 186 25.96 7.86 9.37
C VAL A 186 25.24 7.75 8.03
N LEU A 187 25.77 7.00 7.07
CA LEU A 187 25.13 6.80 5.76
C LEU A 187 23.75 6.15 5.89
N ALA A 188 23.67 5.06 6.67
CA ALA A 188 22.42 4.37 6.96
C ALA A 188 21.40 5.29 7.62
N THR A 189 21.82 6.14 8.57
CA THR A 189 20.92 7.08 9.25
C THR A 189 20.40 8.15 8.29
N VAL A 190 21.25 8.71 7.44
CA VAL A 190 20.85 9.72 6.44
C VAL A 190 19.88 9.11 5.42
N TRP A 191 20.18 7.92 4.91
CA TRP A 191 19.34 7.22 3.94
C TRP A 191 18.03 6.71 4.57
N ALA A 192 18.06 6.23 5.81
CA ALA A 192 16.84 5.83 6.55
C ALA A 192 15.93 7.01 6.87
N ARG A 193 16.51 8.20 7.12
CA ARG A 193 15.73 9.43 7.30
C ARG A 193 15.09 9.89 5.99
N GLY A 194 15.78 9.70 4.86
CA GLY A 194 15.30 10.00 3.51
C GLY A 194 15.20 11.50 3.17
N SER A 195 15.49 12.40 4.12
CA SER A 195 15.51 13.84 3.93
C SER A 195 16.52 14.51 4.88
N LEU A 196 17.25 15.50 4.37
CA LEU A 196 18.14 16.37 5.14
C LEU A 196 17.44 17.64 5.63
N ARG A 197 16.16 17.83 5.30
CA ARG A 197 15.38 19.01 5.73
C ARG A 197 15.07 18.94 7.22
N SER A 198 14.96 20.10 7.87
CA SER A 198 14.38 20.24 9.20
C SER A 198 12.93 19.76 9.17
N GLY A 199 12.58 18.82 10.04
CA GLY A 199 11.24 18.23 10.07
C GLY A 199 11.25 16.71 10.18
N PRO A 200 10.07 16.07 10.02
CA PRO A 200 9.93 14.63 10.15
C PRO A 200 10.70 13.86 9.05
N PRO A 201 11.07 12.59 9.29
CA PRO A 201 11.59 11.70 8.24
C PRO A 201 10.61 11.55 7.08
N LEU A 202 11.10 11.08 5.93
CA LEU A 202 10.33 10.88 4.69
C LEU A 202 8.99 10.16 4.96
N ARG A 203 7.89 10.75 4.50
CA ARG A 203 6.51 10.25 4.64
C ARG A 203 5.95 9.87 3.28
N TRP A 204 4.92 9.02 3.26
CA TRP A 204 4.26 8.61 2.02
C TRP A 204 3.75 9.80 1.20
N GLY A 205 3.27 10.87 1.85
CA GLY A 205 2.81 12.10 1.19
C GLY A 205 3.92 12.86 0.46
N ASP A 206 5.19 12.68 0.85
CA ASP A 206 6.32 13.31 0.16
C ASP A 206 6.54 12.74 -1.25
N ALA A 207 5.90 11.62 -1.59
CA ALA A 207 5.97 11.04 -2.94
C ALA A 207 5.12 11.81 -3.98
N PHE A 208 4.19 12.65 -3.54
CA PHE A 208 3.32 13.43 -4.41
C PHE A 208 4.00 14.73 -4.82
N VAL A 209 4.88 14.65 -5.81
CA VAL A 209 5.74 15.75 -6.28
C VAL A 209 5.29 16.35 -7.61
N THR A 210 4.36 15.72 -8.31
CA THR A 210 3.81 16.18 -9.60
C THR A 210 2.28 16.20 -9.56
N ASP A 211 1.64 16.74 -10.60
CA ASP A 211 0.18 16.70 -10.76
C ASP A 211 -0.32 15.35 -11.33
N HIS A 212 0.59 14.42 -11.61
CA HIS A 212 0.29 13.14 -12.23
C HIS A 212 0.31 11.99 -11.22
N THR A 213 -0.86 11.43 -10.91
CA THR A 213 -1.04 10.32 -9.95
C THR A 213 -0.13 9.13 -10.22
N PHE A 214 -0.02 8.69 -11.48
CA PHE A 214 0.84 7.55 -11.84
C PHE A 214 2.31 7.81 -11.51
N LEU A 215 2.84 9.01 -11.81
CA LEU A 215 4.23 9.36 -11.48
C LEU A 215 4.44 9.44 -9.96
N ASN A 216 3.48 9.99 -9.22
CA ASN A 216 3.55 10.02 -7.77
C ASN A 216 3.54 8.61 -7.15
N HIS A 217 2.76 7.68 -7.73
CA HIS A 217 2.78 6.28 -7.32
C HIS A 217 4.09 5.57 -7.69
N LEU A 218 4.74 5.91 -8.81
CA LEU A 218 6.08 5.40 -9.15
C LEU A 218 7.17 5.89 -8.17
N ALA A 219 7.00 7.07 -7.59
CA ALA A 219 7.90 7.60 -6.56
C ALA A 219 7.78 6.83 -5.23
N LEU A 220 6.70 6.09 -5.00
CA LEU A 220 6.56 5.23 -3.83
C LEU A 220 7.25 3.87 -4.05
N ASN A 221 7.60 3.23 -2.93
CA ASN A 221 8.00 1.83 -2.90
C ASN A 221 6.87 1.02 -2.26
N GLY A 222 6.27 0.09 -3.02
CA GLY A 222 5.12 -0.71 -2.59
C GLY A 222 5.34 -1.50 -1.31
N SER A 223 6.52 -2.11 -1.18
CA SER A 223 6.87 -2.86 0.02
C SER A 223 7.05 -1.93 1.24
N PHE A 224 7.49 -0.68 1.02
CA PHE A 224 7.54 0.33 2.09
C PHE A 224 6.15 0.70 2.58
N THR A 225 5.22 0.99 1.66
CA THR A 225 3.84 1.35 1.99
C THR A 225 3.11 0.18 2.65
N LEU A 226 3.31 -1.05 2.17
CA LEU A 226 2.77 -2.27 2.79
C LEU A 226 3.36 -2.50 4.18
N ALA A 227 4.68 -2.37 4.37
CA ALA A 227 5.31 -2.53 5.69
C ALA A 227 4.77 -1.50 6.70
N LYS A 228 4.62 -0.24 6.27
CA LYS A 228 3.99 0.80 7.09
C LYS A 228 2.53 0.49 7.40
N ALA A 229 1.79 -0.04 6.44
CA ALA A 229 0.40 -0.45 6.65
C ALA A 229 0.30 -1.61 7.64
N MET A 230 1.14 -2.64 7.54
CA MET A 230 1.19 -3.77 8.50
C MET A 230 1.47 -3.28 9.93
N MET A 231 2.45 -2.39 10.10
CA MET A 231 2.76 -1.81 11.41
C MET A 231 1.57 -1.04 12.00
N ASN A 232 0.89 -0.25 11.17
CA ASN A 232 -0.27 0.53 11.60
C ASN A 232 -1.50 -0.36 11.85
N PHE A 233 -1.70 -1.41 11.04
CA PHE A 233 -2.80 -2.35 11.15
C PHE A 233 -2.74 -3.14 12.46
N ALA A 234 -1.53 -3.63 12.80
CA ALA A 234 -1.28 -4.29 14.09
C ALA A 234 -1.53 -3.36 15.29
N ALA A 235 -1.30 -2.05 15.13
CA ALA A 235 -1.57 -1.06 16.17
C ALA A 235 -3.05 -0.65 16.25
N ARG A 236 -3.79 -0.67 15.12
CA ARG A 236 -5.23 -0.36 15.07
C ARG A 236 -6.09 -1.40 15.76
N ASP A 237 -5.75 -2.69 15.68
CA ASP A 237 -6.45 -3.72 16.46
C ASP A 237 -6.33 -3.50 17.99
N GLN A 238 -5.36 -2.68 18.42
CA GLN A 238 -5.11 -2.37 19.84
C GLN A 238 -5.67 -1.02 20.27
N THR A 239 -6.03 -0.15 19.33
CA THR A 239 -6.51 1.21 19.62
C THR A 239 -7.86 1.39 18.96
N GLY A 240 -8.93 1.25 19.74
CA GLY A 240 -10.29 1.52 19.29
C GLY A 240 -10.35 2.88 18.59
N ALA A 241 -10.33 2.86 17.26
CA ALA A 241 -10.21 4.05 16.42
C ALA A 241 -11.44 4.96 16.54
N TRP A 242 -12.49 4.46 17.18
CA TRP A 242 -13.75 5.12 17.43
C TRP A 242 -13.93 5.31 18.93
N ILE A 243 -14.38 6.50 19.32
CA ILE A 243 -14.79 6.77 20.69
C ILE A 243 -15.94 5.82 21.00
N ARG A 244 -15.73 4.91 21.95
CA ARG A 244 -16.77 4.00 22.39
C ARG A 244 -17.74 4.80 23.26
N LEU A 245 -18.90 5.12 22.68
CA LEU A 245 -20.02 5.67 23.42
C LEU A 245 -20.72 4.54 24.17
N GLU A 246 -21.34 4.88 25.29
CA GLU A 246 -22.33 4.00 25.92
C GLU A 246 -23.51 3.81 24.96
N ASP A 247 -24.05 2.60 24.87
CA ASP A 247 -25.07 2.22 23.88
C ASP A 247 -26.28 3.17 23.90
N GLN A 248 -26.69 3.62 25.09
CA GLN A 248 -27.80 4.54 25.24
C GLN A 248 -27.48 5.94 24.70
N ALA A 249 -26.28 6.46 24.98
CA ALA A 249 -25.83 7.75 24.44
C ALA A 249 -25.67 7.68 22.90
N ALA A 250 -25.19 6.55 22.38
CA ALA A 250 -25.09 6.31 20.93
C ALA A 250 -26.48 6.27 20.26
N ALA A 251 -27.44 5.57 20.87
CA ALA A 251 -28.81 5.50 20.39
C ALA A 251 -29.49 6.87 20.38
N ASP A 252 -29.36 7.64 21.47
CA ASP A 252 -29.97 8.96 21.58
C ASP A 252 -29.34 9.97 20.62
N THR A 253 -28.01 9.92 20.44
CA THR A 253 -27.31 10.72 19.42
C THR A 253 -27.83 10.38 18.03
N THR A 254 -27.94 9.10 17.69
CA THR A 254 -28.44 8.64 16.38
C THR A 254 -29.88 9.08 16.14
N ARG A 255 -30.77 8.96 17.15
CA ARG A 255 -32.15 9.45 17.08
C ARG A 255 -32.21 10.96 16.83
N SER A 256 -31.34 11.73 17.49
CA SER A 256 -31.26 13.18 17.29
C SER A 256 -30.84 13.55 15.86
N MET A 257 -29.88 12.83 15.28
CA MET A 257 -29.43 13.04 13.90
C MET A 257 -30.50 12.68 12.88
N LEU A 258 -31.31 11.66 13.16
CA LEU A 258 -32.43 11.22 12.32
C LEU A 258 -33.71 12.05 12.54
N ALA A 259 -33.67 13.05 13.43
CA ALA A 259 -34.84 13.82 13.86
C ALA A 259 -36.02 12.91 14.27
N LEU A 260 -35.73 11.87 15.05
CA LEU A 260 -36.71 10.96 15.61
C LEU A 260 -37.13 11.40 17.02
N PRO A 261 -38.38 11.13 17.44
CA PRO A 261 -38.81 11.37 18.82
C PRO A 261 -37.98 10.54 19.82
N PRO A 262 -37.86 11.00 21.08
CA PRO A 262 -37.28 10.19 22.15
C PRO A 262 -38.03 8.86 22.28
N ALA A 263 -37.29 7.76 22.43
CA ALA A 263 -37.81 6.39 22.53
C ALA A 263 -38.55 5.82 21.29
N ALA A 264 -38.54 6.50 20.14
CA ALA A 264 -39.01 5.89 18.89
C ALA A 264 -38.06 4.76 18.44
N GLU A 265 -38.61 3.67 17.92
CA GLU A 265 -37.83 2.71 17.13
C GLU A 265 -37.24 3.44 15.91
N SER A 266 -36.05 3.04 15.48
CA SER A 266 -35.38 3.59 14.27
C SER A 266 -36.16 3.32 12.98
N ARG A 267 -37.24 2.55 13.05
CA ARG A 267 -38.17 2.30 11.96
C ARG A 267 -39.20 3.43 11.91
N ARG A 268 -39.04 4.37 10.98
CA ARG A 268 -40.18 5.19 10.52
C ARG A 268 -41.13 4.26 9.75
N ALA A 269 -42.02 3.58 10.44
CA ALA A 269 -43.21 3.06 9.81
C ALA A 269 -44.02 4.29 9.36
N ARG A 270 -44.01 4.60 8.05
CA ARG A 270 -44.95 5.55 7.45
C ARG A 270 -46.31 4.88 7.46
N GLU A 271 -46.98 4.88 8.60
CA GLU A 271 -48.19 4.06 8.80
C GLU A 271 -49.42 4.58 8.03
N ASN A 272 -49.39 5.76 7.41
CA ASN A 272 -50.59 6.35 6.79
C ASN A 272 -50.28 7.18 5.54
N LEU A 273 -49.63 6.59 4.53
CA LEU A 273 -49.71 7.16 3.17
C LEU A 273 -50.82 6.43 2.43
N GLU A 274 -51.94 7.12 2.19
CA GLU A 274 -52.88 6.72 1.14
C GLU A 274 -52.11 6.73 -0.19
N VAL A 275 -51.79 5.53 -0.69
CA VAL A 275 -51.16 5.37 -1.99
C VAL A 275 -52.27 5.58 -3.03
N VAL A 276 -52.42 6.82 -3.51
CA VAL A 276 -53.51 7.22 -4.42
C VAL A 276 -53.40 6.58 -5.81
N ASN A 277 -52.27 5.94 -6.14
CA ASN A 277 -52.07 5.12 -7.33
C ASN A 277 -50.89 4.18 -7.06
N GLU A 278 -50.92 2.93 -7.55
CA GLU A 278 -49.81 1.97 -7.44
C GLU A 278 -48.90 2.06 -8.68
N PRO A 279 -47.87 2.94 -8.71
CA PRO A 279 -46.97 3.01 -9.84
C PRO A 279 -46.04 1.79 -9.89
N ASN A 280 -45.62 1.43 -11.11
CA ASN A 280 -44.44 0.59 -11.27
C ASN A 280 -43.20 1.38 -10.81
N VAL A 281 -42.38 0.76 -9.96
CA VAL A 281 -41.12 1.36 -9.49
C VAL A 281 -39.95 0.68 -10.19
N VAL A 282 -39.15 1.48 -10.90
CA VAL A 282 -37.91 1.02 -11.56
C VAL A 282 -36.74 1.72 -10.91
N VAL A 283 -35.80 0.95 -10.37
CA VAL A 283 -34.55 1.45 -9.77
C VAL A 283 -33.41 1.17 -10.74
N ILE A 284 -32.73 2.22 -11.19
CA ILE A 284 -31.56 2.12 -12.08
C ILE A 284 -30.33 2.53 -11.28
N ILE A 285 -29.40 1.59 -11.08
CA ILE A 285 -28.11 1.82 -10.42
C ILE A 285 -27.06 2.02 -11.52
N LEU A 286 -26.39 3.17 -11.50
CA LEU A 286 -25.37 3.53 -12.49
C LEU A 286 -23.98 3.27 -11.93
N GLU A 287 -23.24 2.33 -12.53
CA GLU A 287 -21.88 1.99 -12.11
C GLU A 287 -20.91 3.13 -12.39
N SER A 288 -20.11 3.51 -11.39
CA SER A 288 -19.06 4.55 -11.51
C SER A 288 -19.53 5.91 -12.07
N PHE A 289 -20.82 6.24 -11.96
CA PHE A 289 -21.39 7.48 -12.49
C PHE A 289 -21.22 8.64 -11.50
N SER A 290 -20.05 9.29 -11.55
CA SER A 290 -19.71 10.41 -10.66
C SER A 290 -20.33 11.73 -11.12
N GLY A 291 -20.90 12.47 -10.16
CA GLY A 291 -21.43 13.82 -10.41
C GLY A 291 -20.38 14.82 -10.90
N GLN A 292 -19.09 14.55 -10.69
CA GLN A 292 -18.00 15.34 -11.26
C GLN A 292 -18.05 15.40 -12.79
N TYR A 293 -18.61 14.39 -13.46
CA TYR A 293 -18.68 14.30 -14.93
C TYR A 293 -20.11 14.49 -15.48
N THR A 294 -21.06 14.87 -14.64
CA THR A 294 -22.49 14.98 -15.03
C THR A 294 -22.85 16.42 -15.40
N GLY A 295 -23.38 16.62 -16.61
CA GLY A 295 -23.77 17.93 -17.14
C GLY A 295 -24.87 18.61 -16.31
N ALA A 296 -25.92 17.86 -15.93
CA ALA A 296 -26.98 18.35 -15.05
C ALA A 296 -26.48 18.83 -13.67
N LEU A 297 -25.26 18.43 -13.26
CA LEU A 297 -24.62 18.86 -12.02
C LEU A 297 -23.57 19.97 -12.25
N GLY A 298 -23.52 20.55 -13.45
CA GLY A 298 -22.69 21.69 -13.81
C GLY A 298 -21.37 21.34 -14.51
N ASN A 299 -21.15 20.07 -14.90
CA ASN A 299 -19.95 19.71 -15.65
C ASN A 299 -20.06 20.15 -17.14
N PRO A 300 -19.06 20.85 -17.70
CA PRO A 300 -19.13 21.38 -19.07
C PRO A 300 -18.74 20.39 -20.17
N LEU A 301 -18.38 19.14 -19.87
CA LEU A 301 -17.88 18.17 -20.85
C LEU A 301 -18.98 17.63 -21.78
N GLY A 302 -20.26 17.75 -21.39
CA GLY A 302 -21.39 17.31 -22.22
C GLY A 302 -21.44 15.80 -22.45
N VAL A 303 -20.89 14.99 -21.52
CA VAL A 303 -20.77 13.52 -21.66
C VAL A 303 -22.01 12.75 -21.18
N THR A 304 -23.01 13.43 -20.60
CA THR A 304 -24.24 12.82 -20.07
C THR A 304 -25.55 13.34 -20.70
N PRO A 305 -25.64 13.58 -22.02
CA PRO A 305 -26.75 14.34 -22.62
C PRO A 305 -28.14 13.70 -22.40
N ALA A 306 -28.23 12.37 -22.38
CA ALA A 306 -29.49 11.67 -22.12
C ALA A 306 -29.93 11.78 -20.66
N PHE A 307 -28.99 11.72 -19.72
CA PHE A 307 -29.29 11.92 -18.29
C PHE A 307 -29.67 13.37 -18.01
N ASP A 308 -29.00 14.33 -18.67
CA ASP A 308 -29.27 15.74 -18.52
C ASP A 308 -30.70 16.08 -18.98
N ALA A 309 -31.14 15.55 -20.13
CA ALA A 309 -32.51 15.67 -20.61
C ALA A 309 -33.54 15.00 -19.69
N LEU A 310 -33.18 13.88 -19.04
CA LEU A 310 -34.04 13.21 -18.06
C LEU A 310 -34.18 14.03 -16.77
N ALA A 311 -33.10 14.68 -16.33
CA ALA A 311 -33.09 15.51 -15.13
C ALA A 311 -34.05 16.71 -15.22
N GLU A 312 -34.28 17.24 -16.43
CA GLU A 312 -35.25 18.32 -16.68
C GLU A 312 -36.72 17.86 -16.55
N GLN A 313 -36.98 16.56 -16.68
CA GLN A 313 -38.33 15.97 -16.62
C GLN A 313 -38.70 15.47 -15.22
N GLY A 314 -37.84 15.66 -14.22
CA GLY A 314 -38.01 15.08 -12.90
C GLY A 314 -37.41 15.90 -11.76
N LEU A 315 -37.16 15.22 -10.64
CA LEU A 315 -36.54 15.81 -9.45
C LEU A 315 -35.06 15.44 -9.40
N LEU A 316 -34.19 16.41 -9.65
CA LEU A 316 -32.74 16.25 -9.52
C LEU A 316 -32.26 16.59 -8.11
N PHE A 317 -31.56 15.65 -7.47
CA PHE A 317 -30.87 15.90 -6.21
C PHE A 317 -29.43 16.34 -6.47
N THR A 318 -29.14 17.63 -6.28
CA THR A 318 -27.79 18.20 -6.49
C THR A 318 -26.82 17.97 -5.33
N ARG A 319 -27.29 17.37 -4.24
CA ARG A 319 -26.51 17.02 -3.04
C ARG A 319 -26.73 15.56 -2.64
N ALA A 320 -26.59 14.66 -3.60
CA ALA A 320 -26.63 13.22 -3.38
C ALA A 320 -25.20 12.68 -3.23
N PHE A 321 -24.91 12.02 -2.12
CA PHE A 321 -23.59 11.43 -1.83
C PHE A 321 -23.72 9.93 -1.73
N SER A 322 -22.76 9.20 -2.31
CA SER A 322 -22.68 7.76 -2.11
C SER A 322 -22.27 7.45 -0.67
N ASN A 323 -22.78 6.34 -0.16
CA ASN A 323 -22.45 5.83 1.18
C ASN A 323 -21.07 5.14 1.24
N GLY A 324 -20.32 5.20 0.16
CA GLY A 324 -19.07 4.46 -0.02
C GLY A 324 -18.46 4.69 -1.40
N THR A 325 -17.24 4.22 -1.59
CA THR A 325 -16.50 4.34 -2.85
C THR A 325 -16.52 3.07 -3.70
N HIS A 326 -17.08 1.97 -3.16
CA HIS A 326 -17.13 0.68 -3.83
C HIS A 326 -18.55 0.23 -4.12
N THR A 327 -18.73 -0.52 -5.21
CA THR A 327 -20.01 -1.01 -5.72
C THR A 327 -20.84 -1.75 -4.67
N HIS A 328 -20.23 -2.65 -3.89
CA HIS A 328 -20.93 -3.42 -2.86
C HIS A 328 -21.55 -2.51 -1.77
N GLN A 329 -20.84 -1.44 -1.39
CA GLN A 329 -21.32 -0.46 -0.41
C GLN A 329 -22.51 0.32 -0.97
N GLY A 330 -22.41 0.75 -2.23
CA GLY A 330 -23.48 1.49 -2.92
C GLY A 330 -24.76 0.67 -3.09
N ILE A 331 -24.64 -0.57 -3.55
CA ILE A 331 -25.79 -1.47 -3.75
C ILE A 331 -26.49 -1.77 -2.44
N PHE A 332 -25.75 -2.22 -1.42
CA PHE A 332 -26.34 -2.56 -0.13
C PHE A 332 -27.03 -1.36 0.51
N ALA A 333 -26.37 -0.20 0.54
CA ALA A 333 -26.94 1.02 1.10
C ALA A 333 -28.25 1.42 0.44
N THR A 334 -28.29 1.32 -0.90
CA THR A 334 -29.45 1.69 -1.72
C THR A 334 -30.63 0.74 -1.47
N LEU A 335 -30.37 -0.57 -1.35
CA LEU A 335 -31.43 -1.58 -1.25
C LEU A 335 -31.88 -1.86 0.19
N SER A 336 -30.97 -1.77 1.17
CA SER A 336 -31.25 -2.08 2.58
C SER A 336 -31.64 -0.87 3.43
N CYS A 337 -31.45 0.35 2.91
CA CYS A 337 -31.55 1.60 3.67
C CYS A 337 -30.63 1.64 4.92
N PHE A 338 -29.52 0.88 4.92
CA PHE A 338 -28.57 0.83 6.03
C PHE A 338 -27.22 1.49 5.66
N PRO A 339 -26.68 2.39 6.51
CA PRO A 339 -25.45 3.10 6.22
C PRO A 339 -24.21 2.18 6.28
N ASN A 340 -23.13 2.58 5.62
CA ASN A 340 -21.87 1.87 5.69
C ASN A 340 -21.17 2.28 6.97
N LEU A 341 -20.87 1.29 7.82
CA LEU A 341 -20.27 1.54 9.11
C LEU A 341 -18.74 1.36 9.00
N PRO A 342 -17.95 2.35 9.44
CA PRO A 342 -16.50 2.24 9.39
C PRO A 342 -15.99 1.01 10.15
N GLY A 343 -15.19 0.18 9.50
CA GLY A 343 -14.69 -1.09 10.06
C GLY A 343 -15.67 -2.26 9.99
N TYR A 344 -16.88 -2.04 9.45
CA TYR A 344 -17.87 -3.07 9.13
C TYR A 344 -18.34 -2.94 7.67
N GLU A 345 -17.41 -2.58 6.80
CA GLU A 345 -17.64 -2.38 5.36
C GLU A 345 -18.23 -3.63 4.66
N TYR A 346 -18.18 -4.78 5.34
CA TYR A 346 -18.57 -6.11 4.86
C TYR A 346 -19.73 -6.76 5.65
N LEU A 347 -20.43 -6.05 6.55
CA LEU A 347 -21.76 -6.48 7.05
C LEU A 347 -22.77 -6.72 5.90
N MET A 348 -22.38 -6.36 4.68
CA MET A 348 -23.17 -6.27 3.46
C MET A 348 -23.04 -7.50 2.53
N GLN A 349 -22.27 -8.52 2.91
CA GLN A 349 -22.02 -9.71 2.07
C GLN A 349 -22.45 -11.05 2.68
N GLN A 350 -22.81 -11.11 3.96
CA GLN A 350 -23.30 -12.35 4.55
C GLN A 350 -24.83 -12.41 4.42
N PRO A 351 -25.41 -13.42 3.74
CA PRO A 351 -26.77 -13.81 4.07
C PRO A 351 -26.75 -14.30 5.52
N GLU A 352 -27.71 -13.86 6.34
CA GLU A 352 -27.99 -14.51 7.62
C GLU A 352 -28.23 -16.02 7.44
#